data_AF-A0A8W8LRT6-F1
#
_entry.id   AF-A0A8W8LRT6-F1
#
_cell.length_a   1.000
_cell.length_b   1.000
_cell.length_c   1.000
_cell.angle_alpha   90.00
_cell.angle_beta   90.00
_cell.angle_gamma   90.00
#
_symmetry.space_group_name_H-M   'P 1'
#
loop_
_entity.id
_entity.type
_entity.pdbx_description
1 polymer ?
#
loop_
_entity_poly.entity_id
_entity_poly.type
_entity_poly.pdbx_seq_one_letter_code
_entity_poly.pdbx_strand_id
1 'polypeptide(L)'
;WTWYKIWKVARNYSQKESSKWGVWRSWGWRFDYFGKNKCNLFVYDVLNEAGAKAPNRKPGKTSPIGANEWANPRSTYVKNTGCYRVVSFRQKRGGDIIAFGRYKTSGHVGIVSIGGEYISAGDYRVVEKSIPRNSSSIFRTTVWRYTC
;
A
#
# COMPACT_ATOMS: atom_id res chain seq x y z
N TRP A 1 -6.73 7.43 -16.25
CA TRP A 1 -6.02 8.55 -15.62
C TRP A 1 -5.76 8.34 -14.12
N THR A 2 -6.70 7.78 -13.34
CA THR A 2 -6.53 7.61 -11.87
C THR A 2 -5.34 6.74 -11.47
N TRP A 3 -5.08 5.63 -12.16
CA TRP A 3 -3.90 4.79 -11.90
C TRP A 3 -2.57 5.56 -11.99
N TYR A 4 -2.45 6.50 -12.94
CA TYR A 4 -1.27 7.34 -13.10
C TYR A 4 -1.15 8.35 -11.95
N LYS A 5 -2.28 8.89 -11.47
CA LYS A 5 -2.30 9.76 -10.28
C LYS A 5 -1.83 9.02 -9.03
N ILE A 6 -2.31 7.78 -8.80
CA ILE A 6 -1.87 6.93 -7.68
C ILE A 6 -0.35 6.74 -7.72
N TRP A 7 0.19 6.36 -8.88
CA TRP A 7 1.63 6.23 -9.05
C TRP A 7 2.38 7.55 -8.82
N LYS A 8 1.92 8.66 -9.41
CA LYS A 8 2.56 9.96 -9.31
C LYS A 8 2.64 10.46 -7.86
N VAL A 9 1.55 10.32 -7.09
CA VAL A 9 1.51 10.67 -5.67
C VAL A 9 2.51 9.82 -4.88
N ALA A 10 2.49 8.49 -5.06
CA ALA A 10 3.46 7.60 -4.41
C ALA A 10 4.91 7.97 -4.74
N ARG A 11 5.19 8.27 -6.01
CA ARG A 11 6.52 8.65 -6.49
C ARG A 11 6.97 9.98 -5.87
N ASN A 12 6.11 10.99 -5.83
CA ASN A 12 6.40 12.28 -5.21
C ASN A 12 6.79 12.12 -3.73
N TYR A 13 6.11 11.24 -2.98
CA TYR A 13 6.47 10.96 -1.59
C TYR A 13 7.83 10.27 -1.45
N SER A 14 8.18 9.38 -2.39
CA SER A 14 9.50 8.73 -2.39
C SER A 14 10.65 9.71 -2.70
N GLN A 15 10.46 10.67 -3.60
CA GLN A 15 11.50 11.64 -4.00
C GLN A 15 11.78 12.69 -2.93
N LYS A 16 10.76 13.06 -2.15
CA LYS A 16 10.92 13.98 -1.02
C LYS A 16 11.56 13.31 0.21
N GLU A 17 12.03 12.08 0.06
CA GLU A 17 12.51 11.22 1.15
C GLU A 17 11.57 11.21 2.36
N SER A 18 10.25 11.19 2.12
CA SER A 18 9.29 11.51 3.16
C SER A 18 9.40 10.52 4.34
N SER A 19 9.90 11.01 5.47
CA SER A 19 9.96 10.24 6.71
C SER A 19 8.61 10.17 7.42
N LYS A 20 7.56 10.86 6.92
CA LYS A 20 6.22 10.91 7.53
C LYS A 20 5.68 9.51 7.88
N TRP A 21 5.99 8.51 7.04
CA TRP A 21 5.59 7.11 7.26
C TRP A 21 6.70 6.23 7.86
N GLY A 22 7.80 6.81 8.30
CA GLY A 22 8.84 6.11 9.05
C GLY A 22 8.34 5.67 10.43
N VAL A 23 8.92 4.60 10.97
CA VAL A 23 8.57 3.95 12.24
C VAL A 23 8.57 4.95 13.39
N TRP A 24 9.58 5.82 13.45
CA TRP A 24 9.79 6.81 14.51
C TRP A 24 9.05 8.14 14.31
N ARG A 25 8.13 8.22 13.35
CA ARG A 25 7.22 9.36 13.21
C ARG A 25 5.82 8.99 13.68
N SER A 26 5.05 9.97 14.14
CA SER A 26 3.62 9.79 14.35
C SER A 26 2.88 9.85 13.03
N TRP A 27 1.75 9.18 12.96
CA TRP A 27 0.77 9.36 11.90
C TRP A 27 -0.58 9.66 12.55
N GLY A 28 -1.10 10.87 12.33
CA GLY A 28 -2.25 11.41 13.06
C GLY A 28 -1.86 12.28 14.26
N TRP A 29 -2.85 12.64 15.07
CA TRP A 29 -2.68 13.45 16.28
C TRP A 29 -2.35 12.55 17.49
N ARG A 30 -1.53 13.04 18.44
CA ARG A 30 -1.14 12.35 19.70
C ARG A 30 -0.31 11.05 19.58
N PHE A 31 0.86 11.11 18.92
CA PHE A 31 1.83 9.99 18.86
C PHE A 31 1.29 8.65 18.33
N ASP A 32 0.11 8.68 17.71
CA ASP A 32 -0.48 7.51 17.07
C ASP A 32 0.51 6.88 16.09
N TYR A 33 0.62 5.54 16.17
CA TYR A 33 1.51 4.73 15.34
C TYR A 33 3.01 5.02 15.48
N PHE A 34 3.45 5.76 16.51
CA PHE A 34 4.88 5.84 16.85
C PHE A 34 5.42 4.44 17.17
N GLY A 35 6.62 4.12 16.66
CA GLY A 35 7.25 2.80 16.81
C GLY A 35 6.60 1.70 15.96
N LYS A 36 5.66 2.02 15.06
CA LYS A 36 4.98 1.04 14.20
C LYS A 36 5.28 1.27 12.72
N ASN A 37 5.39 0.15 11.98
CA ASN A 37 5.45 0.14 10.52
C ASN A 37 4.17 0.74 9.91
N LYS A 38 4.33 1.60 8.88
CA LYS A 38 3.22 2.40 8.32
C LYS A 38 2.97 2.18 6.83
N CYS A 39 3.41 1.06 6.28
CA CYS A 39 3.23 0.74 4.86
C CYS A 39 1.76 0.80 4.39
N ASN A 40 0.81 0.36 5.23
CA ASN A 40 -0.61 0.44 4.92
C ASN A 40 -1.19 1.86 5.06
N LEU A 41 -0.68 2.66 6.01
CA LEU A 41 -1.06 4.06 6.17
C LEU A 41 -0.54 4.91 5.00
N PHE A 42 0.66 4.61 4.50
CA PHE A 42 1.20 5.20 3.29
C PHE A 42 0.28 4.95 2.08
N VAL A 43 -0.10 3.68 1.84
CA VAL A 43 -1.01 3.35 0.73
C VAL A 43 -2.35 4.05 0.90
N TYR A 44 -2.89 4.14 2.12
CA TYR A 44 -4.12 4.86 2.39
C TYR A 44 -4.03 6.36 2.03
N ASP A 45 -2.98 7.05 2.48
CA ASP A 45 -2.77 8.47 2.17
C ASP A 45 -2.61 8.70 0.67
N VAL A 46 -1.81 7.86 -0.01
CA VAL A 46 -1.65 7.92 -1.47
C VAL A 46 -2.98 7.78 -2.19
N LEU A 47 -3.80 6.80 -1.80
CA LEU A 47 -5.09 6.57 -2.45
C LEU A 47 -6.04 7.76 -2.26
N ASN A 48 -6.13 8.29 -1.05
CA ASN A 48 -7.00 9.45 -0.78
C ASN A 48 -6.53 10.71 -1.52
N GLU A 49 -5.22 11.01 -1.52
CA GLU A 49 -4.69 12.17 -2.25
C GLU A 49 -4.85 12.01 -3.77
N ALA A 50 -4.77 10.77 -4.28
CA ALA A 50 -5.04 10.48 -5.69
C ALA A 50 -6.54 10.50 -6.06
N GLY A 51 -7.45 10.67 -5.09
CA GLY A 51 -8.89 10.63 -5.28
C GLY A 51 -9.47 9.22 -5.46
N ALA A 52 -8.71 8.19 -5.10
CA ALA A 52 -9.13 6.79 -5.17
C ALA A 52 -9.84 6.35 -3.88
N LYS A 53 -10.84 5.48 -3.99
CA LYS A 53 -11.61 4.96 -2.83
C LYS A 53 -10.76 4.02 -1.97
N ALA A 54 -10.13 4.52 -0.90
CA ALA A 54 -9.33 3.68 -0.02
C ALA A 54 -10.20 2.73 0.84
N PRO A 55 -9.93 1.42 0.89
CA PRO A 55 -10.65 0.49 1.76
C PRO A 55 -10.36 0.77 3.24
N ASN A 56 -11.38 0.59 4.07
CA ASN A 56 -11.36 0.99 5.46
C ASN A 56 -12.03 -0.07 6.33
N ARG A 57 -11.49 -0.32 7.54
CA ARG A 57 -12.04 -1.30 8.47
C ARG A 57 -13.37 -0.84 9.08
N LYS A 58 -13.54 0.47 9.23
CA LYS A 58 -14.71 1.09 9.86
C LYS A 58 -15.16 2.26 8.98
N PRO A 59 -16.31 2.17 8.30
CA PRO A 59 -16.85 3.28 7.54
C PRO A 59 -16.93 4.56 8.39
N GLY A 60 -16.55 5.71 7.81
CA GLY A 60 -16.59 7.01 8.49
C GLY A 60 -15.49 7.26 9.53
N LYS A 61 -14.56 6.31 9.76
CA LYS A 61 -13.38 6.52 10.63
C LYS A 61 -12.10 6.38 9.83
N THR A 62 -11.04 7.05 10.23
CA THR A 62 -9.70 6.84 9.65
C THR A 62 -9.11 5.54 10.18
N SER A 63 -9.50 4.39 9.61
CA SER A 63 -9.05 3.06 10.04
C SER A 63 -8.60 2.17 8.86
N PRO A 64 -7.45 2.48 8.24
CA PRO A 64 -6.99 1.74 7.06
C PRO A 64 -6.87 0.24 7.32
N ILE A 65 -7.15 -0.57 6.31
CA ILE A 65 -6.95 -2.02 6.42
C ILE A 65 -5.46 -2.36 6.57
N GLY A 66 -5.18 -3.56 7.10
CA GLY A 66 -3.81 -4.01 7.32
C GLY A 66 -3.16 -4.51 6.03
N ALA A 67 -1.83 -4.61 6.02
CA ALA A 67 -1.10 -5.11 4.85
C ALA A 67 -1.42 -6.60 4.52
N ASN A 68 -1.63 -7.45 5.52
CA ASN A 68 -2.10 -8.84 5.29
C ASN A 68 -3.53 -8.87 4.69
N GLU A 69 -4.36 -7.88 5.01
CA GLU A 69 -5.71 -7.77 4.43
C GLU A 69 -5.62 -7.37 2.95
N TRP A 70 -4.75 -6.43 2.60
CA TRP A 70 -4.40 -6.16 1.20
C TRP A 70 -3.83 -7.40 0.49
N ALA A 71 -3.08 -8.26 1.19
CA ALA A 71 -2.59 -9.51 0.61
C ALA A 71 -3.68 -10.58 0.43
N ASN A 72 -4.87 -10.42 1.01
CA ASN A 72 -5.98 -11.36 0.86
C ASN A 72 -6.81 -11.05 -0.40
N PRO A 73 -6.73 -11.83 -1.49
CA PRO A 73 -7.49 -11.57 -2.73
C PRO A 73 -9.01 -11.71 -2.56
N ARG A 74 -9.47 -12.25 -1.42
CA ARG A 74 -10.88 -12.36 -1.05
C ARG A 74 -11.30 -11.32 -0.01
N SER A 75 -10.47 -10.32 0.27
CA SER A 75 -10.77 -9.25 1.22
C SER A 75 -12.13 -8.61 0.93
N THR A 76 -13.05 -8.74 1.87
CA THR A 76 -14.37 -8.09 1.79
C THR A 76 -14.22 -6.58 1.89
N TYR A 77 -13.28 -6.07 2.71
CA TYR A 77 -13.01 -4.64 2.79
C TYR A 77 -12.59 -4.02 1.47
N VAL A 78 -11.71 -4.68 0.71
CA VAL A 78 -11.28 -4.20 -0.61
C VAL A 78 -12.43 -4.33 -1.61
N LYS A 79 -13.09 -5.48 -1.66
CA LYS A 79 -14.17 -5.75 -2.62
C LYS A 79 -15.39 -4.85 -2.43
N ASN A 80 -15.77 -4.54 -1.18
CA ASN A 80 -16.92 -3.69 -0.87
C ASN A 80 -16.74 -2.24 -1.34
N THR A 81 -15.53 -1.81 -1.70
CA THR A 81 -15.34 -0.50 -2.36
C THR A 81 -15.92 -0.45 -3.78
N GLY A 82 -16.08 -1.61 -4.44
CA GLY A 82 -16.48 -1.72 -5.84
C GLY A 82 -15.44 -1.22 -6.86
N CYS A 83 -14.27 -0.77 -6.42
CA CYS A 83 -13.30 -0.07 -7.27
C CYS A 83 -11.97 -0.81 -7.47
N TYR A 84 -11.83 -2.04 -7.00
CA TYR A 84 -10.62 -2.83 -7.20
C TYR A 84 -10.93 -4.22 -7.73
N ARG A 85 -10.05 -4.71 -8.61
CA ARG A 85 -10.00 -6.11 -9.02
C ARG A 85 -8.61 -6.68 -8.81
N VAL A 86 -8.55 -7.97 -8.51
CA VAL A 86 -7.27 -8.70 -8.48
C VAL A 86 -6.80 -8.88 -9.92
N VAL A 87 -5.51 -8.68 -10.16
CA VAL A 87 -4.86 -8.96 -11.44
C VAL A 87 -3.67 -9.89 -11.23
N SER A 88 -3.28 -10.62 -12.29
CA SER A 88 -2.11 -11.48 -12.20
C SER A 88 -0.83 -10.65 -12.03
N PHE A 89 0.16 -11.21 -11.33
CA PHE A 89 1.44 -10.54 -11.10
C PHE A 89 2.17 -10.16 -12.40
N ARG A 90 2.03 -10.97 -13.45
CA ARG A 90 2.62 -10.71 -14.78
C ARG A 90 1.97 -9.51 -15.47
N GLN A 91 0.70 -9.22 -15.17
CA GLN A 91 -0.04 -8.11 -15.74
C GLN A 91 0.04 -6.82 -14.92
N LYS A 92 0.78 -6.81 -13.80
CA LYS A 92 0.92 -5.61 -12.95
C LYS A 92 1.43 -4.42 -13.77
N ARG A 93 1.01 -3.21 -13.41
CA ARG A 93 1.46 -1.96 -14.01
C ARG A 93 1.59 -0.87 -12.96
N GLY A 94 2.24 0.24 -13.33
CA GLY A 94 2.34 1.42 -12.48
C GLY A 94 0.98 1.84 -11.90
N GLY A 95 0.94 2.11 -10.60
CA GLY A 95 -0.26 2.54 -9.87
C GLY A 95 -1.15 1.41 -9.36
N ASP A 96 -0.88 0.14 -9.73
CA ASP A 96 -1.51 -1.00 -9.05
C ASP A 96 -1.01 -1.08 -7.59
N ILE A 97 -1.82 -1.60 -6.68
CA ILE A 97 -1.44 -1.86 -5.30
C ILE A 97 -0.86 -3.27 -5.23
N ILE A 98 0.32 -3.43 -4.64
CA ILE A 98 0.96 -4.73 -4.44
C ILE A 98 1.14 -5.02 -2.96
N ALA A 99 0.73 -6.20 -2.52
CA ALA A 99 0.76 -6.63 -1.14
C ALA A 99 1.42 -8.00 -0.98
N PHE A 100 2.19 -8.14 0.09
CA PHE A 100 2.95 -9.32 0.48
C PHE A 100 2.43 -9.82 1.83
N GLY A 101 1.72 -10.94 1.80
CA GLY A 101 1.22 -11.61 3.00
C GLY A 101 2.34 -12.33 3.73
N ARG A 102 2.40 -12.20 5.06
CA ARG A 102 3.39 -12.89 5.92
C ARG A 102 2.72 -13.63 7.07
N TYR A 103 3.21 -14.83 7.39
CA TYR A 103 2.60 -15.72 8.40
C TYR A 103 2.81 -15.23 9.84
N LYS A 104 4.03 -14.78 10.16
CA LYS A 104 4.47 -14.49 11.54
C LYS A 104 4.59 -13.00 11.86
N THR A 105 4.50 -12.14 10.85
CA THR A 105 4.63 -10.69 11.01
C THR A 105 3.49 -9.98 10.31
N SER A 106 3.36 -8.68 10.54
CA SER A 106 2.58 -7.83 9.64
C SER A 106 3.10 -8.01 8.21
N GLY A 107 2.16 -8.16 7.27
CA GLY A 107 2.47 -8.13 5.85
C GLY A 107 3.08 -6.80 5.42
N HIS A 108 3.33 -6.66 4.13
CA HIS A 108 3.84 -5.40 3.57
C HIS A 108 3.04 -5.01 2.34
N VAL A 109 2.85 -3.72 2.10
CA VAL A 109 2.01 -3.23 0.98
C VAL A 109 2.61 -1.95 0.41
N GLY A 110 2.46 -1.76 -0.90
CA GLY A 110 2.92 -0.57 -1.59
C GLY A 110 2.22 -0.39 -2.93
N ILE A 111 2.76 0.52 -3.73
CA ILE A 111 2.26 0.86 -5.08
C ILE A 111 3.29 0.41 -6.11
N VAL A 112 2.87 -0.30 -7.14
CA VAL A 112 3.73 -0.71 -8.26
C VAL A 112 4.21 0.55 -8.99
N SER A 113 5.52 0.64 -9.25
CA SER A 113 6.08 1.70 -10.07
C SER A 113 5.95 1.40 -11.56
N ILE A 114 6.03 2.42 -12.40
CA ILE A 114 6.05 2.26 -13.86
C ILE A 114 7.25 1.41 -14.30
N GLY A 115 8.41 1.52 -13.62
CA GLY A 115 9.61 0.70 -13.89
C GLY A 115 9.48 -0.79 -13.49
N GLY A 116 8.39 -1.16 -12.81
CA GLY A 116 8.16 -2.53 -12.35
C GLY A 116 8.68 -2.84 -10.94
N GLU A 117 9.35 -1.87 -10.30
CA GLU A 117 9.59 -1.83 -8.85
C GLU A 117 8.29 -1.61 -8.06
N TYR A 118 8.41 -1.44 -6.76
CA TYR A 118 7.31 -0.94 -5.94
C TYR A 118 7.78 0.13 -4.94
N ILE A 119 6.88 1.04 -4.64
CA ILE A 119 7.04 2.17 -3.73
C ILE A 119 6.31 1.85 -2.44
N SER A 120 6.99 1.89 -1.30
CA SER A 120 6.38 1.66 0.01
C SER A 120 7.14 2.36 1.12
N ALA A 121 6.46 2.59 2.24
CA ALA A 121 7.10 3.01 3.48
C ALA A 121 7.91 1.86 4.08
N GLY A 122 9.23 2.06 4.16
CA GLY A 122 10.13 1.26 4.99
C GLY A 122 10.28 1.84 6.39
N ASP A 123 11.30 1.39 7.12
CA ASP A 123 11.46 1.73 8.53
C ASP A 123 11.72 3.23 8.77
N TYR A 124 12.42 3.89 7.84
CA TYR A 124 12.82 5.30 8.02
C TYR A 124 12.11 6.26 7.06
N ARG A 125 11.86 5.81 5.83
CA ARG A 125 11.33 6.65 4.74
C ARG A 125 10.58 5.81 3.71
N VAL A 126 9.85 6.51 2.85
CA VAL A 126 9.29 5.92 1.63
C VAL A 126 10.44 5.64 0.66
N VAL A 127 10.50 4.42 0.13
CA VAL A 127 11.51 3.97 -0.82
C VAL A 127 10.86 3.30 -2.02
N GLU A 128 11.51 3.42 -3.16
CA GLU A 128 11.23 2.66 -4.37
C GLU A 128 12.27 1.55 -4.48
N LYS A 129 11.85 0.29 -4.57
CA LYS A 129 12.76 -0.85 -4.58
C LYS A 129 12.20 -2.05 -5.32
N SER A 130 13.08 -2.97 -5.69
CA SER A 130 12.71 -4.19 -6.40
C SER A 130 11.71 -5.04 -5.62
N ILE A 131 10.75 -5.64 -6.34
CA ILE A 131 9.78 -6.56 -5.76
C ILE A 131 10.48 -7.85 -5.35
N PRO A 132 10.33 -8.33 -4.10
CA PRO A 132 10.94 -9.59 -3.66
C PRO A 132 10.40 -10.77 -4.47
N ARG A 133 11.29 -11.56 -5.07
CA ARG A 133 10.93 -12.71 -5.92
C ARG A 133 10.85 -14.03 -5.15
N ASN A 134 11.74 -14.25 -4.19
CA ASN A 134 11.86 -15.51 -3.44
C ASN A 134 12.14 -15.22 -1.95
N SER A 135 11.12 -14.81 -1.20
CA SER A 135 11.24 -14.66 0.25
C SER A 135 10.41 -15.72 0.95
N SER A 136 11.06 -16.61 1.70
CA SER A 136 10.39 -17.67 2.49
C SER A 136 9.40 -17.14 3.51
N SER A 137 9.51 -15.85 3.88
CA SER A 137 8.57 -15.16 4.77
C SER A 137 7.25 -14.74 4.09
N ILE A 138 7.22 -14.66 2.75
CA ILE A 138 6.07 -14.21 1.97
C ILE A 138 5.28 -15.43 1.50
N PHE A 139 4.08 -15.61 2.04
CA PHE A 139 3.21 -16.73 1.65
C PHE A 139 2.30 -16.40 0.47
N ARG A 140 2.17 -15.10 0.16
CA ARG A 140 1.28 -14.63 -0.90
C ARG A 140 1.69 -13.26 -1.40
N THR A 141 1.60 -13.08 -2.71
CA THR A 141 1.64 -11.76 -3.33
C THR A 141 0.31 -11.52 -4.03
N THR A 142 -0.36 -10.41 -3.72
CA THR A 142 -1.63 -10.02 -4.34
C THR A 142 -1.45 -8.65 -4.98
N VAL A 143 -1.92 -8.52 -6.22
CA VAL A 143 -1.91 -7.26 -6.97
C VAL A 143 -3.35 -6.82 -7.20
N TRP A 144 -3.67 -5.62 -6.75
CA TRP A 144 -4.97 -4.99 -6.95
C TRP A 144 -4.85 -3.86 -7.96
N ARG A 145 -5.73 -3.88 -8.95
CA ARG A 145 -5.89 -2.80 -9.91
C ARG A 145 -7.11 -1.98 -9.56
N TYR A 146 -6.92 -0.66 -9.44
CA TYR A 146 -8.03 0.28 -9.36
C TYR A 146 -8.76 0.37 -10.70
N THR A 147 -10.08 0.30 -10.68
CA THR A 147 -10.96 0.22 -11.88
C THR A 147 -12.00 1.33 -11.96
N CYS A 148 -12.10 2.14 -10.92
CA CYS A 148 -12.61 3.50 -11.02
C CYS A 148 -11.42 4.43 -11.42
#